data_AF-A0A2R6GCQ5-F1
#
_entry.id   AF-A0A2R6GCQ5-F1
#
_cell.length_a   1.000
_cell.length_b   1.000
_cell.length_c   1.000
_cell.angle_alpha   90.00
_cell.angle_beta   90.00
_cell.angle_gamma   90.00
#
_symmetry.space_group_name_H-M   'P 1'
#
loop_
_entity.id
_entity.type
_entity.pdbx_description
1 polymer ?
#
loop_
_entity_poly.entity_id
_entity_poly.type
_entity_poly.pdbx_seq_one_letter_code
_entity_poly.pdbx_strand_id
1 'polypeptide(L)'
;MSLTETDHTMAEDDSTKAAAVFSGGPDSTAAAIWAKKQGYDVELVSYQFHDEKQYGELRSAMKVAEELNMEHTVIDFKAPTNAFGEGAQMFMHAGTDSALQKEEGDTQATMTNHTSAPHLIPFASGVLLSLTASYAIYNDANSIIWGATADDGSDNVHYRQEFADELADFVSRKEDYPVEIALPIADQHKYELLETYKGREDLFAETWSCKEPAGDTQCGTCAACVARRVSAEITGLEDKTTYEAEEYEHPFTDKQLEDPSLIDDDELHRIGGSPRPQ
;
A
#
# COMPACT_ATOMS: atom_id res chain seq x y z
N MET A 1 22.02 -52.99 -16.20
CA MET A 1 22.16 -51.62 -16.73
C MET A 1 20.82 -51.32 -17.41
N SER A 2 19.72 -51.02 -16.73
CA SER A 2 19.40 -49.90 -15.82
C SER A 2 20.09 -48.61 -16.22
N LEU A 3 19.28 -47.68 -16.75
CA LEU A 3 19.17 -46.23 -16.48
C LEU A 3 17.95 -45.78 -17.34
N THR A 4 16.72 -46.06 -16.91
CA THR A 4 15.78 -45.16 -16.19
C THR A 4 15.50 -43.85 -16.90
N GLU A 5 14.21 -43.68 -17.17
CA GLU A 5 13.49 -42.49 -17.62
C GLU A 5 13.81 -41.26 -16.79
N THR A 6 13.85 -40.10 -17.45
CA THR A 6 13.29 -38.86 -16.89
C THR A 6 12.72 -38.07 -18.05
N ASP A 7 11.43 -38.32 -18.31
CA ASP A 7 10.55 -37.35 -18.92
C ASP A 7 10.34 -36.25 -17.88
N HIS A 8 10.90 -35.08 -18.13
CA HIS A 8 10.61 -33.86 -17.38
C HIS A 8 9.85 -32.92 -18.30
N THR A 9 8.57 -33.23 -18.48
CA THR A 9 7.56 -32.24 -18.84
C THR A 9 7.39 -31.30 -17.64
N MET A 10 8.18 -30.23 -17.57
CA MET A 10 7.77 -29.05 -16.83
C MET A 10 6.89 -28.25 -17.78
N ALA A 11 5.58 -28.21 -17.47
CA ALA A 11 4.72 -27.20 -18.06
C ALA A 11 5.29 -25.84 -17.62
N GLU A 12 5.77 -25.04 -18.56
CA GLU A 12 6.06 -23.64 -18.31
C GLU A 12 4.75 -22.99 -17.85
N ASP A 13 4.73 -22.49 -16.62
CA ASP A 13 3.65 -21.66 -16.12
C ASP A 13 3.68 -20.36 -16.93
N ASP A 14 2.70 -20.15 -17.80
CA ASP A 14 2.58 -18.97 -18.67
C ASP A 14 2.16 -17.70 -17.88
N SER A 15 2.26 -17.77 -16.54
CA SER A 15 1.98 -16.68 -15.62
C SER A 15 3.11 -15.66 -15.63
N THR A 16 2.75 -14.39 -15.84
CA THR A 16 3.67 -13.26 -15.68
C THR A 16 4.10 -13.16 -14.22
N LYS A 17 5.42 -13.21 -13.95
CA LYS A 17 5.96 -13.03 -12.60
C LYS A 17 5.86 -11.57 -12.16
N ALA A 18 5.36 -11.35 -10.95
CA ALA A 18 5.16 -10.03 -10.39
C ALA A 18 5.73 -9.91 -8.97
N ALA A 19 6.43 -8.80 -8.71
CA ALA A 19 6.82 -8.39 -7.36
C ALA A 19 5.79 -7.37 -6.83
N ALA A 20 5.00 -7.73 -5.84
CA ALA A 20 4.04 -6.83 -5.22
C ALA A 20 4.66 -6.15 -4.00
N VAL A 21 4.74 -4.81 -4.00
CA VAL A 21 5.20 -4.12 -2.80
C VAL A 21 4.14 -4.25 -1.72
N PHE A 22 4.53 -4.80 -0.58
CA PHE A 22 3.59 -5.38 0.35
C PHE A 22 3.83 -4.89 1.77
N SER A 23 2.85 -4.17 2.31
CA SER A 23 2.87 -3.67 3.70
C SER A 23 2.03 -4.52 4.65
N GLY A 24 1.22 -5.45 4.15
CA GLY A 24 0.20 -6.12 4.98
C GLY A 24 -0.97 -5.21 5.36
N GLY A 25 -1.07 -4.01 4.77
CA GLY A 25 -2.24 -3.15 4.89
C GLY A 25 -3.37 -3.55 3.94
N PRO A 26 -4.57 -2.97 4.11
CA PRO A 26 -5.73 -3.31 3.29
C PRO A 26 -5.50 -2.99 1.79
N ASP A 27 -4.78 -1.91 1.49
CA ASP A 27 -4.56 -1.48 0.10
C ASP A 27 -3.60 -2.42 -0.63
N SER A 28 -2.44 -2.71 -0.04
CA SER A 28 -1.44 -3.62 -0.62
C SER A 28 -1.95 -5.07 -0.70
N THR A 29 -2.78 -5.48 0.25
CA THR A 29 -3.46 -6.79 0.25
C THR A 29 -4.52 -6.88 -0.84
N ALA A 30 -5.31 -5.84 -1.07
CA ALA A 30 -6.27 -5.80 -2.17
C ALA A 30 -5.57 -5.84 -3.53
N ALA A 31 -4.47 -5.09 -3.70
CA ALA A 31 -3.68 -5.10 -4.92
C ALA A 31 -3.03 -6.47 -5.20
N ALA A 32 -2.52 -7.16 -4.18
CA ALA A 32 -2.01 -8.53 -4.31
C ALA A 32 -3.11 -9.53 -4.72
N ILE A 33 -4.30 -9.45 -4.09
CA ILE A 33 -5.46 -10.28 -4.45
C ILE A 33 -5.88 -10.02 -5.89
N TRP A 34 -5.89 -8.76 -6.32
CA TRP A 34 -6.17 -8.40 -7.71
C TRP A 34 -5.17 -9.06 -8.65
N ALA A 35 -3.86 -8.95 -8.38
CA ALA A 35 -2.83 -9.52 -9.23
C ALA A 35 -2.96 -11.04 -9.36
N LYS A 36 -3.17 -11.76 -8.24
CA LYS A 36 -3.42 -13.21 -8.28
C LYS A 36 -4.67 -13.57 -9.10
N LYS A 37 -5.72 -12.76 -9.07
CA LYS A 37 -6.93 -12.96 -9.90
C LYS A 37 -6.69 -12.71 -11.38
N GLN A 38 -5.74 -11.83 -11.75
CA GLN A 38 -5.34 -11.62 -13.14
C GLN A 38 -4.39 -12.70 -13.68
N GLY A 39 -3.95 -13.64 -12.83
CA GLY A 39 -3.08 -14.75 -13.24
C GLY A 39 -1.58 -14.45 -13.12
N TYR A 40 -1.19 -13.40 -12.39
CA TYR A 40 0.22 -13.19 -12.07
C TYR A 40 0.73 -14.26 -11.08
N ASP A 41 1.98 -14.68 -11.26
CA ASP A 41 2.77 -15.37 -10.24
C ASP A 41 3.35 -14.33 -9.29
N VAL A 42 2.64 -14.09 -8.18
CA VAL A 42 2.90 -12.96 -7.28
C VAL A 42 3.81 -13.38 -6.14
N GLU A 43 4.95 -12.70 -6.04
CA GLU A 43 5.77 -12.67 -4.83
C GLU A 43 5.57 -11.35 -4.09
N LEU A 44 5.23 -11.43 -2.80
CA LEU A 44 5.05 -10.29 -1.93
C LEU A 44 6.42 -9.80 -1.44
N VAL A 45 6.67 -8.50 -1.50
CA VAL A 45 7.95 -7.89 -1.14
C VAL A 45 7.74 -6.82 -0.09
N SER A 46 8.21 -7.08 1.13
CA SER A 46 8.23 -6.10 2.24
C SER A 46 9.64 -5.59 2.50
N TYR A 47 9.75 -4.41 3.11
CA TYR A 47 11.00 -3.77 3.48
C TYR A 47 11.05 -3.55 4.99
N GLN A 48 12.08 -4.06 5.67
CA GLN A 48 12.27 -3.83 7.10
C GLN A 48 13.14 -2.60 7.34
N PHE A 49 12.53 -1.51 7.81
CA PHE A 49 13.18 -0.21 8.06
C PHE A 49 13.94 -0.13 9.38
N HIS A 50 13.73 -1.08 10.29
CA HIS A 50 14.22 -1.04 11.68
C HIS A 50 13.67 0.13 12.50
N ASP A 51 12.42 0.51 12.21
CA ASP A 51 11.61 1.42 13.03
C ASP A 51 10.69 0.59 13.93
N GLU A 52 10.63 0.93 15.22
CA GLU A 52 9.78 0.22 16.18
C GLU A 52 8.29 0.32 15.83
N LYS A 53 7.85 1.41 15.19
CA LYS A 53 6.47 1.57 14.74
C LYS A 53 6.11 0.62 13.59
N GLN A 54 7.10 0.07 12.88
CA GLN A 54 6.89 -0.82 11.75
C GLN A 54 6.61 -2.28 12.17
N TYR A 55 6.84 -2.66 13.43
CA TYR A 55 6.69 -4.06 13.84
C TYR A 55 5.28 -4.61 13.63
N GLY A 56 4.24 -3.79 13.82
CA GLY A 56 2.85 -4.19 13.55
C GLY A 56 2.59 -4.43 12.06
N GLU A 57 3.12 -3.54 11.20
CA GLU A 57 3.02 -3.64 9.74
C GLU A 57 3.68 -4.94 9.23
N LEU A 58 4.93 -5.21 9.60
CA LEU A 58 5.65 -6.42 9.15
C LEU A 58 5.01 -7.72 9.65
N ARG A 59 4.52 -7.75 10.90
CA ARG A 59 3.84 -8.92 11.44
C ARG A 59 2.56 -9.22 10.66
N SER A 60 1.79 -8.19 10.37
CA SER A 60 0.56 -8.29 9.59
C SER A 60 0.85 -8.74 8.17
N ALA A 61 1.91 -8.20 7.54
CA ALA A 61 2.36 -8.65 6.23
C ALA A 61 2.66 -10.16 6.22
N MET A 62 3.44 -10.67 7.17
CA MET A 62 3.74 -12.10 7.24
C MET A 62 2.49 -12.97 7.38
N LYS A 63 1.55 -12.55 8.25
CA LYS A 63 0.32 -13.30 8.49
C LYS A 63 -0.63 -13.27 7.30
N VAL A 64 -0.83 -12.11 6.69
CA VAL A 64 -1.66 -11.97 5.49
C VAL A 64 -1.06 -12.75 4.32
N ALA A 65 0.27 -12.75 4.15
CA ALA A 65 0.93 -13.56 3.13
C ALA A 65 0.65 -15.06 3.29
N GLU A 66 0.72 -15.56 4.52
CA GLU A 66 0.38 -16.95 4.87
C GLU A 66 -1.09 -17.25 4.53
N GLU A 67 -2.03 -16.37 4.92
CA GLU A 67 -3.45 -16.54 4.61
C GLU A 67 -3.79 -16.48 3.11
N LEU A 68 -3.04 -15.68 2.34
CA LEU A 68 -3.17 -15.61 0.89
C LEU A 68 -2.49 -16.78 0.16
N ASN A 69 -1.66 -17.56 0.87
CA ASN A 69 -0.78 -18.58 0.32
C ASN A 69 0.00 -18.03 -0.89
N MET A 70 0.79 -16.98 -0.61
CA MET A 70 1.71 -16.31 -1.53
C MET A 70 3.11 -16.32 -0.94
N GLU A 71 4.12 -16.46 -1.79
CA GLU A 71 5.52 -16.31 -1.36
C GLU A 71 5.74 -14.88 -0.86
N HIS A 72 6.54 -14.75 0.20
CA HIS A 72 6.80 -13.46 0.86
C HIS A 72 8.27 -13.29 1.18
N THR A 73 8.88 -12.31 0.53
CA THR A 73 10.25 -11.88 0.78
C THR A 73 10.24 -10.61 1.62
N VAL A 74 11.01 -10.63 2.72
CA VAL A 74 11.29 -9.44 3.53
C VAL A 74 12.73 -9.00 3.27
N ILE A 75 12.89 -7.83 2.67
CA ILE A 75 14.19 -7.21 2.39
C ILE A 75 14.62 -6.40 3.60
N ASP A 76 15.76 -6.77 4.20
CA ASP A 76 16.41 -5.98 5.23
C ASP A 76 16.89 -4.65 4.63
N PHE A 77 16.23 -3.55 4.99
CA PHE A 77 16.54 -2.22 4.49
C PHE A 77 16.52 -1.22 5.63
N LYS A 78 17.61 -1.19 6.40
CA LYS A 78 17.81 -0.17 7.43
C LYS A 78 17.83 1.23 6.82
N ALA A 79 16.70 1.92 6.90
CA ALA A 79 16.52 3.24 6.33
C ALA A 79 17.48 4.24 6.99
N PRO A 80 18.20 5.09 6.23
CA PRO A 80 19.12 6.06 6.80
C PRO A 80 18.39 7.30 7.35
N THR A 81 17.25 7.11 8.02
CA THR A 81 16.38 8.18 8.56
C THR A 81 17.15 9.18 9.43
N ASN A 82 18.07 8.68 10.26
CA ASN A 82 18.95 9.51 11.09
C ASN A 82 19.80 10.53 10.30
N ALA A 83 20.09 10.26 9.02
CA ALA A 83 20.83 11.19 8.16
C ALA A 83 19.94 12.31 7.59
N PHE A 84 18.62 12.12 7.57
CA PHE A 84 17.65 13.10 7.06
C PHE A 84 17.15 14.07 8.13
N GLY A 85 17.19 13.67 9.40
CA GLY A 85 16.85 14.54 10.52
C GLY A 85 16.15 13.79 11.65
N GLU A 86 15.94 14.49 12.76
CA GLU A 86 15.19 13.95 13.89
C GLU A 86 13.73 13.71 13.48
N GLY A 87 13.26 12.48 13.66
CA GLY A 87 11.88 12.09 13.38
C GLY A 87 11.56 11.74 11.93
N ALA A 88 12.54 11.73 11.01
CA ALA A 88 12.34 11.23 9.65
C ALA A 88 11.93 9.75 9.67
N GLN A 89 10.91 9.38 8.91
CA GLN A 89 10.29 8.05 8.89
C GLN A 89 10.10 7.57 7.45
N MET A 90 10.26 6.26 7.25
CA MET A 90 9.92 5.54 6.03
C MET A 90 8.69 4.68 6.32
N PHE A 91 7.74 4.67 5.40
CA PHE A 91 6.55 3.82 5.46
C PHE A 91 6.39 3.09 4.13
N MET A 92 5.87 1.86 4.18
CA MET A 92 5.54 1.11 2.96
C MET A 92 4.16 1.47 2.41
N HIS A 93 3.31 2.06 3.24
CA HIS A 93 1.98 2.53 2.87
C HIS A 93 2.00 4.02 2.57
N ALA A 94 1.06 4.44 1.73
CA ALA A 94 0.81 5.83 1.46
C ALA A 94 0.36 6.59 2.72
N GLY A 95 0.79 7.84 2.82
CA GLY A 95 0.30 8.78 3.81
C GLY A 95 -0.02 10.11 3.15
N THR A 96 -1.11 10.72 3.57
CA THR A 96 -1.60 12.01 3.06
C THR A 96 -0.81 13.21 3.59
N ASP A 97 0.11 13.00 4.54
CA ASP A 97 1.09 14.01 4.97
C ASP A 97 2.23 14.15 3.95
N SER A 98 1.83 14.28 2.68
CA SER A 98 2.68 14.45 1.51
C SER A 98 3.30 15.84 1.52
N ALA A 99 4.63 15.90 1.40
CA ALA A 99 5.35 17.16 1.21
C ALA A 99 5.22 17.71 -0.23
N LEU A 100 4.56 16.95 -1.13
CA LEU A 100 4.39 17.23 -2.55
C LEU A 100 2.89 17.33 -2.87
N GLN A 101 2.35 18.54 -2.88
CA GLN A 101 0.95 18.76 -3.25
C GLN A 101 0.83 19.44 -4.61
N LYS A 102 -0.29 19.19 -5.29
CA LYS A 102 -0.68 19.88 -6.53
C LYS A 102 -1.79 20.86 -6.18
N GLU A 103 -1.55 22.16 -6.29
CA GLU A 103 -2.62 23.15 -6.11
C GLU A 103 -3.58 23.13 -7.31
N GLU A 104 -4.83 23.55 -7.08
CA GLU A 104 -5.84 23.62 -8.15
C GLU A 104 -5.35 24.51 -9.30
N GLY A 105 -5.32 23.93 -10.51
CA GLY A 105 -4.89 24.62 -11.73
C GLY A 105 -3.38 24.55 -12.02
N ASP A 106 -2.56 23.95 -11.15
CA ASP A 106 -1.16 23.72 -11.46
C ASP A 106 -0.99 22.49 -12.37
N THR A 107 0.03 22.51 -13.22
CA THR A 107 0.39 21.36 -14.08
C THR A 107 1.44 20.48 -13.42
N GLN A 108 2.19 20.99 -12.44
CA GLN A 108 3.26 20.28 -11.75
C GLN A 108 3.04 20.33 -10.23
N ALA A 109 3.28 19.22 -9.54
CA ALA A 109 3.32 19.26 -8.08
C ALA A 109 4.62 19.94 -7.63
N THR A 110 4.50 20.81 -6.63
CA THR A 110 5.66 21.49 -6.05
C THR A 110 5.86 21.01 -4.62
N MET A 111 7.11 21.04 -4.16
CA MET A 111 7.41 20.86 -2.74
C MET A 111 6.86 22.08 -2.00
N THR A 112 5.65 21.97 -1.44
CA THR A 112 4.95 23.13 -0.91
C THR A 112 5.36 23.44 0.52
N ASN A 113 5.67 22.44 1.37
CA ASN A 113 6.14 22.67 2.74
C ASN A 113 6.82 21.44 3.38
N HIS A 114 8.14 21.50 3.58
CA HIS A 114 8.85 20.55 4.47
C HIS A 114 8.42 20.67 5.95
N THR A 115 7.73 21.75 6.32
CA THR A 115 7.34 22.09 7.69
C THR A 115 6.03 21.46 8.14
N SER A 116 5.12 21.13 7.21
CA SER A 116 3.80 20.59 7.56
C SER A 116 3.83 19.08 7.87
N ALA A 117 4.83 18.37 7.34
CA ALA A 117 5.04 16.94 7.55
C ALA A 117 6.54 16.63 7.75
N PRO A 118 7.17 17.14 8.83
CA PRO A 118 8.62 17.07 9.03
C PRO A 118 9.16 15.64 9.17
N HIS A 119 8.26 14.67 9.36
CA HIS A 119 8.57 13.26 9.51
C HIS A 119 8.56 12.48 8.19
N LEU A 120 7.94 13.01 7.12
CA LEU A 120 7.88 12.29 5.84
C LEU A 120 9.14 12.54 5.00
N ILE A 121 9.79 11.48 4.55
CA ILE A 121 10.90 11.58 3.60
C ILE A 121 10.35 11.80 2.19
N PRO A 122 10.69 12.92 1.51
CA PRO A 122 10.31 13.13 0.12
C PRO A 122 10.86 11.99 -0.76
N PHE A 123 10.09 11.59 -1.78
CA PHE A 123 10.48 10.53 -2.73
C PHE A 123 10.67 9.13 -2.12
N ALA A 124 10.17 8.87 -0.90
CA ALA A 124 10.23 7.56 -0.27
C ALA A 124 9.64 6.43 -1.15
N SER A 125 8.47 6.65 -1.75
CA SER A 125 7.86 5.68 -2.69
C SER A 125 8.72 5.43 -3.92
N GLY A 126 9.37 6.47 -4.47
CA GLY A 126 10.32 6.32 -5.57
C GLY A 126 11.53 5.46 -5.18
N VAL A 127 12.04 5.60 -3.96
CA VAL A 127 13.10 4.71 -3.42
C VAL A 127 12.61 3.28 -3.31
N LEU A 128 11.43 3.04 -2.75
CA LEU A 128 10.86 1.69 -2.61
C LEU A 128 10.60 1.02 -3.96
N LEU A 129 9.99 1.74 -4.91
CA LEU A 129 9.74 1.23 -6.26
C LEU A 129 11.06 0.94 -7.01
N SER A 130 12.10 1.77 -6.81
CA SER A 130 13.42 1.51 -7.41
C SER A 130 14.10 0.25 -6.83
N LEU A 131 13.99 0.04 -5.51
CA LEU A 131 14.45 -1.19 -4.87
C LEU A 131 13.65 -2.41 -5.34
N THR A 132 12.34 -2.25 -5.51
CA THR A 132 11.46 -3.32 -5.99
C THR A 132 11.77 -3.67 -7.43
N ALA A 133 12.05 -2.68 -8.29
CA ALA A 133 12.46 -2.92 -9.66
C ALA A 133 13.77 -3.68 -9.75
N SER A 134 14.75 -3.32 -8.92
CA SER A 134 16.02 -4.05 -8.83
C SER A 134 15.79 -5.51 -8.40
N TYR A 135 14.91 -5.73 -7.43
CA TYR A 135 14.54 -7.06 -6.96
C TYR A 135 13.77 -7.87 -8.02
N ALA A 136 12.80 -7.26 -8.69
CA ALA A 136 11.98 -7.89 -9.72
C ALA A 136 12.85 -8.38 -10.88
N ILE A 137 13.71 -7.50 -11.42
CA ILE A 137 14.63 -7.83 -12.52
C ILE A 137 15.56 -8.98 -12.14
N TYR A 138 16.12 -8.95 -10.93
CA TYR A 138 17.01 -10.01 -10.46
C TYR A 138 16.32 -11.39 -10.38
N ASN A 139 15.01 -11.43 -10.15
CA ASN A 139 14.21 -12.65 -10.02
C ASN A 139 13.36 -12.96 -11.27
N ASP A 140 13.71 -12.37 -12.42
CA ASP A 140 13.02 -12.54 -13.70
C ASP A 140 11.51 -12.16 -13.64
N ALA A 141 11.15 -11.22 -12.77
CA ALA A 141 9.83 -10.58 -12.73
C ALA A 141 9.86 -9.28 -13.54
N ASN A 142 8.86 -9.07 -14.38
CA ASN A 142 8.72 -7.88 -15.23
C ASN A 142 7.53 -6.99 -14.84
N SER A 143 6.75 -7.40 -13.85
CA SER A 143 5.64 -6.60 -13.32
C SER A 143 5.88 -6.26 -11.85
N ILE A 144 5.59 -5.02 -11.49
CA ILE A 144 5.59 -4.54 -10.11
C ILE A 144 4.16 -4.12 -9.78
N ILE A 145 3.63 -4.62 -8.67
CA ILE A 145 2.28 -4.25 -8.21
C ILE A 145 2.41 -3.23 -7.08
N TRP A 146 1.80 -2.06 -7.26
CA TRP A 146 1.81 -0.96 -6.29
C TRP A 146 0.38 -0.66 -5.83
N GLY A 147 0.09 -0.91 -4.55
CA GLY A 147 -1.24 -0.72 -3.95
C GLY A 147 -1.55 0.74 -3.61
N ALA A 148 -1.53 1.62 -4.60
CA ALA A 148 -1.88 3.03 -4.49
C ALA A 148 -3.38 3.25 -4.76
N THR A 149 -4.07 3.97 -3.88
CA THR A 149 -5.50 4.31 -4.02
C THR A 149 -5.73 5.68 -4.65
N ALA A 150 -6.98 5.99 -5.03
CA ALA A 150 -7.35 7.33 -5.50
C ALA A 150 -7.06 8.42 -4.46
N ASP A 151 -7.26 8.10 -3.18
CA ASP A 151 -6.99 8.97 -2.03
C ASP A 151 -5.50 9.30 -1.89
N ASP A 152 -4.62 8.38 -2.29
CA ASP A 152 -3.17 8.60 -2.25
C ASP A 152 -2.71 9.46 -3.44
N GLY A 153 -3.31 9.23 -4.61
CA GLY A 153 -3.01 9.95 -5.84
C GLY A 153 -3.45 11.42 -5.83
N SER A 154 -4.54 11.75 -5.14
CA SER A 154 -5.05 13.14 -5.04
C SER A 154 -4.01 14.06 -4.40
N ASP A 155 -3.40 13.61 -3.30
CA ASP A 155 -2.45 14.38 -2.49
C ASP A 155 -0.98 14.16 -2.83
N ASN A 156 -0.63 13.11 -3.60
CA ASN A 156 0.76 12.78 -3.87
C ASN A 156 0.98 12.20 -5.28
N VAL A 157 1.76 12.91 -6.09
CA VAL A 157 2.05 12.54 -7.48
C VAL A 157 2.77 11.20 -7.64
N HIS A 158 3.46 10.72 -6.62
CA HIS A 158 4.15 9.42 -6.69
C HIS A 158 3.20 8.21 -6.63
N TYR A 159 1.92 8.44 -6.36
CA TYR A 159 0.87 7.41 -6.30
C TYR A 159 -0.03 7.45 -7.53
N ARG A 160 0.43 8.09 -8.61
CA ARG A 160 -0.29 8.20 -9.88
C ARG A 160 0.35 7.33 -10.94
N GLN A 161 -0.45 6.87 -11.91
CA GLN A 161 0.03 6.02 -12.99
C GLN A 161 1.11 6.72 -13.82
N GLU A 162 1.05 8.04 -14.00
CA GLU A 162 2.07 8.77 -14.78
C GLU A 162 3.47 8.66 -14.14
N PHE A 163 3.58 8.73 -12.82
CA PHE A 163 4.86 8.55 -12.13
C PHE A 163 5.38 7.12 -12.28
N ALA A 164 4.49 6.13 -12.16
CA ALA A 164 4.81 4.72 -12.30
C ALA A 164 5.31 4.40 -13.73
N ASP A 165 4.64 4.94 -14.74
CA ASP A 165 5.01 4.77 -16.15
C ASP A 165 6.37 5.40 -16.46
N GLU A 166 6.65 6.61 -15.97
CA GLU A 166 7.93 7.28 -16.15
C GLU A 166 9.09 6.50 -15.51
N LEU A 167 8.88 5.96 -14.31
CA LEU A 167 9.88 5.14 -13.62
C LEU A 167 10.09 3.80 -14.35
N ALA A 168 9.01 3.14 -14.77
CA ALA A 168 9.05 1.88 -15.50
C ALA A 168 9.80 2.02 -16.84
N ASP A 169 9.52 3.07 -17.62
CA ASP A 169 10.23 3.37 -18.88
C ASP A 169 11.71 3.63 -18.63
N PHE A 170 12.05 4.42 -17.60
CA PHE A 170 13.44 4.69 -17.27
C PHE A 170 14.21 3.41 -16.95
N VAL A 171 13.69 2.59 -16.04
CA VAL A 171 14.31 1.31 -15.65
C VAL A 171 14.43 0.41 -16.87
N SER A 172 13.35 0.26 -17.65
CA SER A 172 13.33 -0.64 -18.81
C SER A 172 14.42 -0.30 -19.82
N ARG A 173 14.60 0.99 -20.12
CA ARG A 173 15.63 1.45 -21.07
C ARG A 173 17.05 1.32 -20.55
N LYS A 174 17.26 1.31 -19.23
CA LYS A 174 18.60 1.25 -18.63
C LYS A 174 19.07 -0.17 -18.40
N GLU A 175 18.14 -1.08 -18.13
CA GLU A 175 18.42 -2.50 -17.92
C GLU A 175 18.20 -3.35 -19.19
N ASP A 176 17.64 -2.78 -20.26
CA ASP A 176 17.24 -3.51 -21.48
C ASP A 176 16.30 -4.70 -21.13
N TYR A 177 15.40 -4.45 -20.18
CA TYR A 177 14.52 -5.45 -19.59
C TYR A 177 13.12 -4.82 -19.43
N PRO A 178 12.05 -5.40 -19.99
CA PRO A 178 10.72 -4.80 -19.88
C PRO A 178 10.26 -4.80 -18.42
N VAL A 179 9.94 -3.62 -17.89
CA VAL A 179 9.33 -3.45 -16.56
C VAL A 179 8.03 -2.70 -16.72
N GLU A 180 6.99 -3.18 -16.03
CA GLU A 180 5.70 -2.52 -15.87
C GLU A 180 5.44 -2.28 -14.38
N ILE A 181 4.90 -1.13 -14.03
CA ILE A 181 4.45 -0.82 -12.67
C ILE A 181 2.94 -0.59 -12.71
N ALA A 182 2.17 -1.56 -12.20
CA ALA A 182 0.71 -1.54 -12.21
C ALA A 182 0.17 -0.96 -10.90
N LEU A 183 -0.77 -0.01 -11.01
CA LEU A 183 -1.52 0.56 -9.89
C LEU A 183 -3.00 0.14 -10.00
N PRO A 184 -3.35 -1.11 -9.66
CA PRO A 184 -4.65 -1.68 -10.01
C PRO A 184 -5.86 -1.11 -9.26
N ILE A 185 -5.63 -0.26 -8.27
CA ILE A 185 -6.66 0.33 -7.40
C ILE A 185 -6.56 1.86 -7.34
N ALA A 186 -5.81 2.50 -8.25
CA ALA A 186 -5.60 3.95 -8.26
C ALA A 186 -6.86 4.78 -8.58
N ASP A 187 -7.89 4.14 -9.11
CA ASP A 187 -9.20 4.73 -9.39
C ASP A 187 -10.25 4.41 -8.31
N GLN A 188 -9.87 3.70 -7.25
CA GLN A 188 -10.77 3.30 -6.17
C GLN A 188 -10.52 4.11 -4.90
N HIS A 189 -11.59 4.55 -4.27
CA HIS A 189 -11.55 5.06 -2.91
C HIS A 189 -11.33 3.93 -1.90
N LYS A 190 -10.82 4.29 -0.72
CA LYS A 190 -10.61 3.34 0.39
C LYS A 190 -11.83 2.52 0.75
N TYR A 191 -13.04 3.09 0.73
CA TYR A 191 -14.23 2.29 1.03
C TYR A 191 -14.56 1.30 -0.11
N GLU A 192 -14.33 1.64 -1.37
CA GLU A 192 -14.63 0.75 -2.51
C GLU A 192 -13.75 -0.50 -2.50
N LEU A 193 -12.47 -0.37 -2.12
CA LEU A 193 -11.57 -1.52 -2.05
C LEU A 193 -12.01 -2.55 -1.00
N LEU A 194 -12.76 -2.13 0.04
CA LEU A 194 -13.21 -3.03 1.11
C LEU A 194 -14.17 -4.11 0.63
N GLU A 195 -14.80 -3.93 -0.54
CA GLU A 195 -15.55 -4.99 -1.23
C GLU A 195 -14.69 -6.24 -1.48
N THR A 196 -13.38 -6.09 -1.63
CA THR A 196 -12.42 -7.20 -1.78
C THR A 196 -12.41 -8.14 -0.57
N TYR A 197 -12.82 -7.65 0.61
CA TYR A 197 -12.81 -8.37 1.87
C TYR A 197 -14.17 -8.92 2.28
N LYS A 198 -15.26 -8.66 1.54
CA LYS A 198 -16.57 -9.23 1.88
C LYS A 198 -16.53 -10.76 1.86
N GLY A 199 -16.96 -11.39 2.96
CA GLY A 199 -16.83 -12.83 3.18
C GLY A 199 -15.41 -13.29 3.54
N ARG A 200 -14.49 -12.34 3.80
CA ARG A 200 -13.10 -12.53 4.25
C ARG A 200 -12.78 -11.52 5.36
N GLU A 201 -13.72 -11.31 6.27
CA GLU A 201 -13.62 -10.36 7.39
C GLU A 201 -12.42 -10.67 8.30
N ASP A 202 -12.09 -11.96 8.45
CA ASP A 202 -10.93 -12.39 9.22
C ASP A 202 -9.63 -11.92 8.56
N LEU A 203 -9.50 -12.06 7.23
CA LEU A 203 -8.36 -11.54 6.47
C LEU A 203 -8.23 -10.02 6.61
N PHE A 204 -9.37 -9.31 6.54
CA PHE A 204 -9.36 -7.86 6.76
C PHE A 204 -8.81 -7.54 8.15
N ALA A 205 -9.28 -8.22 9.21
CA ALA A 205 -8.82 -8.01 10.58
C ALA A 205 -7.32 -8.25 10.78
N GLU A 206 -6.69 -9.09 9.96
CA GLU A 206 -5.24 -9.30 9.97
C GLU A 206 -4.44 -8.20 9.28
N THR A 207 -5.08 -7.34 8.48
CA THR A 207 -4.39 -6.22 7.82
C THR A 207 -4.10 -5.05 8.77
N TRP A 208 -3.04 -4.28 8.47
CA TRP A 208 -2.58 -3.18 9.31
C TRP A 208 -2.70 -1.80 8.65
N SER A 209 -3.27 -0.84 9.38
CA SER A 209 -3.38 0.57 8.98
C SER A 209 -2.75 1.54 9.99
N CYS A 210 -2.50 1.11 11.23
CA CYS A 210 -2.14 2.02 12.32
C CYS A 210 -0.73 2.63 12.17
N LYS A 211 -0.64 3.96 12.30
CA LYS A 211 0.64 4.72 12.28
C LYS A 211 1.19 5.02 13.68
N GLU A 212 0.36 4.88 14.70
CA GLU A 212 0.67 5.20 16.10
C GLU A 212 0.26 4.03 17.02
N PRO A 213 0.86 2.84 16.86
CA PRO A 213 0.40 1.67 17.59
C PRO A 213 0.65 1.72 19.09
N ALA A 214 -0.21 1.03 19.82
CA ALA A 214 -0.09 0.80 21.26
C ALA A 214 0.46 -0.62 21.50
N GLY A 215 1.74 -0.83 21.17
CA GLY A 215 2.33 -2.17 21.20
C GLY A 215 1.89 -3.01 20.01
N ASP A 216 1.11 -4.07 20.28
CA ASP A 216 0.70 -5.06 19.27
C ASP A 216 -0.71 -4.80 18.69
N THR A 217 -1.38 -3.75 19.16
CA THR A 217 -2.74 -3.37 18.75
C THR A 217 -2.74 -2.08 17.94
N GLN A 218 -3.74 -1.95 17.06
CA GLN A 218 -4.01 -0.69 16.37
C GLN A 218 -4.63 0.30 17.37
N CYS A 219 -4.22 1.57 17.37
CA CYS A 219 -4.73 2.52 18.37
C CYS A 219 -6.23 2.81 18.26
N GLY A 220 -6.82 2.68 17.08
CA GLY A 220 -8.26 2.90 16.86
C GLY A 220 -8.68 4.36 16.65
N THR A 221 -7.77 5.32 16.84
CA THR A 221 -8.07 6.77 16.83
C THR A 221 -7.20 7.62 15.92
N CYS A 222 -6.04 7.12 15.45
CA CYS A 222 -5.25 7.85 14.45
C CYS A 222 -6.00 7.93 13.12
N ALA A 223 -5.68 8.91 12.28
CA ALA A 223 -6.37 9.15 11.00
C ALA A 223 -6.53 7.87 10.16
N ALA A 224 -5.48 7.04 10.06
CA ALA A 224 -5.54 5.79 9.32
C ALA A 224 -6.45 4.71 9.97
N CYS A 225 -6.55 4.67 11.30
CA CYS A 225 -7.50 3.78 11.99
C CYS A 225 -8.95 4.26 11.82
N VAL A 226 -9.18 5.58 11.91
CA VAL A 226 -10.50 6.17 11.64
C VAL A 226 -10.91 5.88 10.19
N ALA A 227 -10.00 6.07 9.23
CA ALA A 227 -10.23 5.78 7.82
C ALA A 227 -10.72 4.35 7.59
N ARG A 228 -10.02 3.41 8.21
CA ARG A 228 -10.30 1.98 8.16
C ARG A 228 -11.70 1.67 8.71
N ARG A 229 -12.03 2.19 9.89
CA ARG A 229 -13.32 1.93 10.55
C ARG A 229 -14.49 2.54 9.78
N VAL A 230 -14.38 3.80 9.35
CA VAL A 230 -15.41 4.46 8.54
C VAL A 230 -15.63 3.71 7.23
N SER A 231 -14.56 3.27 6.57
CA SER A 231 -14.66 2.49 5.32
C SER A 231 -15.40 1.17 5.54
N ALA A 232 -15.16 0.51 6.68
CA ALA A 232 -15.86 -0.74 7.03
C ALA A 232 -17.35 -0.50 7.30
N GLU A 233 -17.70 0.59 7.99
CA GLU A 233 -19.09 0.98 8.22
C GLU A 233 -19.83 1.29 6.91
N ILE A 234 -19.20 2.08 6.03
CA ILE A 234 -19.75 2.41 4.70
C ILE A 234 -20.05 1.15 3.88
N THR A 235 -19.14 0.17 3.89
CA THR A 235 -19.30 -1.05 3.10
C THR A 235 -20.16 -2.12 3.76
N GLY A 236 -20.53 -1.92 5.03
CA GLY A 236 -21.17 -2.92 5.86
C GLY A 236 -20.28 -4.14 6.14
N LEU A 237 -18.96 -3.99 6.04
CA LEU A 237 -17.99 -5.03 6.38
C LEU A 237 -17.86 -5.11 7.91
N GLU A 238 -18.00 -6.30 8.49
CA GLU A 238 -17.77 -6.49 9.92
C GLU A 238 -16.26 -6.34 10.23
N ASP A 239 -15.88 -5.21 10.82
CA ASP A 239 -14.49 -4.96 11.23
C ASP A 239 -14.17 -5.73 12.54
N LYS A 240 -13.51 -6.88 12.40
CA LYS A 240 -13.07 -7.72 13.53
C LYS A 240 -11.69 -7.34 14.08
N THR A 241 -11.15 -6.20 13.67
CA THR A 241 -9.80 -5.78 14.12
C THR A 241 -9.79 -5.48 15.60
N THR A 242 -8.71 -5.90 16.28
CA THR A 242 -8.50 -5.52 17.67
C THR A 242 -7.89 -4.12 17.75
N TYR A 243 -8.64 -3.19 18.34
CA TYR A 243 -8.20 -1.84 18.62
C TYR A 243 -7.95 -1.63 20.11
N GLU A 244 -7.01 -0.75 20.45
CA GLU A 244 -6.83 -0.27 21.83
C GLU A 244 -8.02 0.57 22.28
N ALA A 245 -8.52 1.46 21.41
CA ALA A 245 -9.72 2.24 21.65
C ALA A 245 -10.98 1.51 21.15
N GLU A 246 -11.91 1.22 22.06
CA GLU A 246 -13.21 0.61 21.71
C GLU A 246 -14.08 1.59 20.89
N GLU A 247 -14.09 2.87 21.26
CA GLU A 247 -14.85 3.94 20.61
C GLU A 247 -13.97 4.82 19.71
N TYR A 248 -14.58 5.44 18.70
CA TYR A 248 -13.96 6.46 17.86
C TYR A 248 -15.00 7.46 17.36
N GLU A 249 -14.53 8.60 16.87
CA GLU A 249 -15.37 9.63 16.26
C GLU A 249 -14.99 9.82 14.78
N HIS A 250 -15.99 10.09 13.96
CA HIS A 250 -15.83 10.47 12.56
C HIS A 250 -16.81 11.61 12.22
N PRO A 251 -16.54 12.42 11.18
CA PRO A 251 -17.33 13.62 10.90
C PRO A 251 -18.64 13.35 10.15
N PHE A 252 -18.99 12.09 9.86
CA PHE A 252 -20.14 11.73 9.03
C PHE A 252 -21.40 11.45 9.83
N THR A 253 -22.54 11.75 9.23
CA THR A 253 -23.85 11.34 9.76
C THR A 253 -24.19 9.91 9.38
N ASP A 254 -25.09 9.25 10.13
CA ASP A 254 -25.60 7.90 9.79
C ASP A 254 -26.07 7.81 8.33
N LYS A 255 -26.75 8.86 7.85
CA LYS A 255 -27.24 8.93 6.47
C LYS A 255 -26.11 8.97 5.43
N GLN A 256 -25.00 9.64 5.76
CA GLN A 256 -23.81 9.69 4.90
C GLN A 256 -23.06 8.36 4.88
N LEU A 257 -23.07 7.62 6.00
CA LEU A 257 -22.52 6.26 6.05
C LEU A 257 -23.39 5.28 5.24
N GLU A 258 -24.72 5.39 5.32
CA GLU A 258 -25.66 4.57 4.55
C GLU A 258 -25.66 4.88 3.04
N ASP A 259 -25.40 6.15 2.67
CA ASP A 259 -25.33 6.63 1.30
C ASP A 259 -24.08 7.50 1.10
N PRO A 260 -22.93 6.87 0.75
CA PRO A 260 -21.66 7.57 0.56
C PRO A 260 -21.69 8.64 -0.53
N SER A 261 -22.67 8.58 -1.45
CA SER A 261 -22.86 9.64 -2.46
C SER A 261 -23.27 11.00 -1.88
N LEU A 262 -23.61 11.02 -0.58
CA LEU A 262 -23.88 12.23 0.20
C LEU A 262 -22.63 12.82 0.87
N ILE A 263 -21.49 12.13 0.77
CA ILE A 263 -20.19 12.63 1.23
C ILE A 263 -19.52 13.29 0.02
N ASP A 264 -19.07 14.52 0.18
CA ASP A 264 -18.31 15.20 -0.86
C ASP A 264 -16.97 14.48 -1.12
N ASP A 265 -16.49 14.44 -2.36
CA ASP A 265 -15.24 13.74 -2.70
C ASP A 265 -14.04 14.26 -1.89
N ASP A 266 -13.99 15.56 -1.58
CA ASP A 266 -12.94 16.11 -0.71
C ASP A 266 -13.09 15.63 0.74
N GLU A 267 -14.31 15.33 1.18
CA GLU A 267 -14.56 14.77 2.51
C GLU A 267 -14.18 13.28 2.54
N LEU A 268 -14.44 12.52 1.47
CA LEU A 268 -13.99 11.13 1.31
C LEU A 268 -12.46 11.03 1.32
N HIS A 269 -11.77 11.92 0.59
CA HIS A 269 -10.31 11.99 0.62
C HIS A 269 -9.77 12.33 2.01
N ARG A 270 -10.50 13.16 2.78
CA ARG A 270 -10.17 13.46 4.19
C ARG A 270 -10.41 12.29 5.14
N ILE A 271 -11.18 11.27 4.77
CA ILE A 271 -11.30 10.02 5.54
C ILE A 271 -9.96 9.32 5.60
N GLY A 272 -9.26 9.24 4.46
CA GLY A 272 -7.95 8.63 4.32
C GLY A 272 -6.78 9.50 4.78
N GLY A 273 -7.04 10.79 5.06
CA GLY A 273 -5.98 11.77 5.24
C GLY A 273 -6.04 12.67 6.47
N SER A 274 -4.86 13.03 6.97
CA SER A 274 -4.68 14.08 7.97
C SER A 274 -5.46 15.34 7.55
N PRO A 275 -6.25 15.96 8.43
CA PRO A 275 -6.92 17.22 8.10
C PRO A 275 -5.88 18.25 7.68
N ARG A 276 -6.07 18.91 6.53
CA ARG A 276 -5.23 20.06 6.16
C ARG A 276 -5.28 21.06 7.32
N PRO A 277 -4.14 21.53 7.85
CA PRO A 277 -4.17 22.59 8.84
C PRO A 277 -4.91 23.80 8.25
N GLN A 278 -5.92 24.29 8.97
CA GLN A 278 -6.63 25.53 8.66
C GLN A 278 -5.72 26.75 8.79
#